data_AF-A0A6B9GEY2-F1
#
_entry.id   AF-A0A6B9GEY2-F1
#
_cell.length_a   1.000
_cell.length_b   1.000
_cell.length_c   1.000
_cell.angle_alpha   90.00
_cell.angle_beta   90.00
_cell.angle_gamma   90.00
#
_symmetry.space_group_name_H-M   'P 1'
#
loop_
_entity.id
_entity.type
_entity.pdbx_description
1 polymer ?
#
loop_
_entity_poly.entity_id
_entity_poly.type
_entity_poly.pdbx_seq_one_letter_code
_entity_poly.pdbx_strand_id
1 'polypeptide(L)'
;MATLLVRCIAVVASLLIFCAAWFSLWSISLHLVDNPTLAVLLFPFGLRLGLMLQCPRGYWALLLGAEWLLLGFLTQEIALPQLPLLIVGGLLTLVPLCLVYRYRHMRESRTLLQMASVLIVCALLQSLPWATKGHDGLTVLLLTLTGGLTLAPTCLVFWHYLTRTAWHPLTPALLSQPIHWRAHHLIRYLLLFVVSLWLQLGLPAELARFTPFCLALPIIALAWHYGWQGALIASLMNTIALIASRTWHDHPVDLLLSLLAQSLTGLLLGAGIQHLRQLNQSLQTELARNHQLVGRLLETEESVRREIARELHDDIGQTITAIRTQAGIVQRLAADNPAARQSGALIEQLSLGVYDAVRRLLGRLRPRQLDDLSLQEAIQALMREMELAGRGIISHLDWRIDESLLTEGQRVTLFRVCQEGLNNIVKHAGASVVSIQSWQHEEELRLVIVDNGCGQPSAHGQAGFGLTGMRERVAALGGTITLSFTQGTRISVTLPHQGG
;
A
#
# COMPACT_ATOMS: atom_id res chain seq x y z
N MET A 1 -27.12 25.84 32.47
CA MET A 1 -26.19 26.92 32.86
C MET A 1 -24.73 26.48 32.79
N ALA A 2 -24.33 25.33 33.34
CA ALA A 2 -22.93 24.85 33.31
C ALA A 2 -22.33 24.74 31.88
N THR A 3 -23.08 24.25 30.90
CA THR A 3 -22.62 24.12 29.50
C THR A 3 -22.42 25.48 28.80
N LEU A 4 -23.18 26.50 29.19
CA LEU A 4 -23.10 27.84 28.64
C LEU A 4 -21.91 28.59 29.24
N LEU A 5 -21.70 28.44 30.57
CA LEU A 5 -20.53 28.96 31.27
C LEU A 5 -19.22 28.37 30.70
N VAL A 6 -19.16 27.05 30.49
CA VAL A 6 -17.98 26.37 29.92
C VAL A 6 -17.69 26.87 28.50
N ARG A 7 -18.72 27.07 27.67
CA ARG A 7 -18.56 27.66 26.34
C ARG A 7 -18.04 29.09 26.40
N CYS A 8 -18.56 29.92 27.30
CA CYS A 8 -18.08 31.29 27.50
C CYS A 8 -16.62 31.32 27.94
N ILE A 9 -16.23 30.48 28.90
CA ILE A 9 -14.83 30.37 29.36
C ILE A 9 -13.91 29.94 28.21
N ALA A 10 -14.32 28.95 27.41
CA ALA A 10 -13.55 28.50 26.26
C ALA A 10 -13.40 29.58 25.16
N VAL A 11 -14.43 30.39 24.94
CA VAL A 11 -14.39 31.52 24.00
C VAL A 11 -13.44 32.61 24.50
N VAL A 12 -13.51 32.97 25.78
CA VAL A 12 -12.63 33.98 26.38
C VAL A 12 -11.17 33.49 26.38
N ALA A 13 -10.93 32.25 26.79
CA ALA A 13 -9.60 31.65 26.78
C ALA A 13 -9.02 31.58 25.36
N SER A 14 -9.81 31.17 24.36
CA SER A 14 -9.35 31.11 22.97
C SER A 14 -9.04 32.50 22.40
N LEU A 15 -9.83 33.53 22.75
CA LEU A 15 -9.55 34.91 22.39
C LEU A 15 -8.23 35.40 23.01
N LEU A 16 -8.00 35.15 24.31
CA LEU A 16 -6.76 35.54 24.98
C LEU A 16 -5.53 34.86 24.37
N ILE A 17 -5.61 33.56 24.11
CA ILE A 17 -4.53 32.78 23.48
C ILE A 17 -4.25 33.30 22.07
N PHE A 18 -5.29 33.58 21.29
CA PHE A 18 -5.14 34.15 19.95
C PHE A 18 -4.46 35.53 20.01
N CYS A 19 -4.92 36.42 20.89
CA CYS A 19 -4.34 37.75 21.02
C CYS A 19 -2.86 37.70 21.43
N ALA A 20 -2.51 36.86 22.41
CA ALA A 20 -1.13 36.69 22.84
C ALA A 20 -0.26 36.14 21.71
N ALA A 21 -0.70 35.08 21.02
CA ALA A 21 0.04 34.49 19.91
C ALA A 21 0.21 35.46 18.74
N TRP A 22 -0.86 36.19 18.39
CA TRP A 22 -0.84 37.20 17.33
C TRP A 22 0.16 38.32 17.65
N PHE A 23 0.14 38.84 18.88
CA PHE A 23 1.06 39.90 19.31
C PHE A 23 2.51 39.42 19.34
N SER A 24 2.78 38.21 19.85
CA SER A 24 4.13 37.63 19.83
C SER A 24 4.66 37.46 18.40
N LEU A 25 3.83 36.95 17.48
CA LEU A 25 4.20 36.82 16.06
C LEU A 25 4.38 38.17 15.37
N TRP A 26 3.59 39.17 15.74
CA TRP A 26 3.78 40.54 15.24
C TRP A 26 5.11 41.12 15.72
N SER A 27 5.47 40.92 16.99
CA SER A 27 6.77 41.35 17.54
C SER A 27 7.95 40.69 16.82
N ILE A 28 7.88 39.39 16.53
CA ILE A 28 8.89 38.69 15.72
C ILE A 28 8.93 39.27 14.30
N SER A 29 7.77 39.51 13.69
CA SER A 29 7.70 40.08 12.33
C SER A 29 8.24 41.51 12.27
N LEU A 30 8.05 42.30 13.33
CA LEU A 30 8.58 43.66 13.45
C LEU A 30 10.11 43.66 13.43
N HIS A 31 10.74 42.71 14.12
CA HIS A 31 12.19 42.56 14.12
C HIS A 31 12.78 42.13 12.76
N LEU A 32 11.96 41.62 11.84
CA LEU A 32 12.39 41.13 10.53
C LEU A 32 12.19 42.13 9.39
N VAL A 33 11.21 43.03 9.51
CA VAL A 33 10.75 43.89 8.41
C VAL A 33 10.96 45.38 8.74
N ASP A 34 11.31 45.70 10.00
CA ASP A 34 11.56 47.05 10.53
C ASP A 34 10.45 48.08 10.24
N ASN A 35 9.27 47.59 9.85
CA ASN A 35 8.10 48.40 9.54
C ASN A 35 6.85 47.79 10.22
N PRO A 36 6.18 48.55 11.11
CA PRO A 36 5.09 48.03 11.91
C PRO A 36 3.83 47.69 11.10
N THR A 37 3.59 48.35 9.95
CA THR A 37 2.44 48.02 9.09
C THR A 37 2.69 46.74 8.29
N LEU A 38 3.91 46.56 7.79
CA LEU A 38 4.32 45.37 7.05
C LEU A 38 4.48 44.14 7.94
N ALA A 39 4.87 44.31 9.20
CA ALA A 39 4.98 43.24 10.18
C ALA A 39 3.65 42.48 10.40
N VAL A 40 2.51 43.17 10.31
CA VAL A 40 1.17 42.55 10.39
C VAL A 40 0.94 41.55 9.26
N LEU A 41 1.51 41.80 8.09
CA LEU A 41 1.28 41.04 6.86
C LEU A 41 2.10 39.74 6.76
N LEU A 42 3.06 39.52 7.67
CA LEU A 42 3.89 38.31 7.70
C LEU A 42 3.23 37.22 8.57
N PHE A 43 3.73 36.99 9.78
CA PHE A 43 3.27 35.88 10.62
C PHE A 43 1.85 36.04 11.19
N PRO A 44 1.41 37.23 11.62
CA PRO A 44 0.03 37.41 12.11
C PRO A 44 -1.02 37.09 11.05
N PHE A 45 -0.78 37.49 9.79
CA PHE A 45 -1.58 37.11 8.63
C PHE A 45 -1.65 35.58 8.44
N GLY A 46 -0.50 34.90 8.52
CA GLY A 46 -0.41 33.44 8.40
C GLY A 46 -1.18 32.69 9.49
N LEU A 47 -1.04 33.14 10.75
CA LEU A 47 -1.77 32.58 11.90
C LEU A 47 -3.29 32.70 11.70
N ARG A 48 -3.76 33.89 11.30
CA ARG A 48 -5.17 34.14 11.03
C ARG A 48 -5.72 33.18 9.96
N LEU A 49 -5.08 33.12 8.80
CA LEU A 49 -5.53 32.26 7.70
C LEU A 49 -5.54 30.79 8.10
N GLY A 50 -4.49 30.33 8.80
CA GLY A 50 -4.42 28.98 9.35
C GLY A 50 -5.66 28.70 10.21
N LEU A 51 -5.83 29.46 11.29
CA LEU A 51 -6.95 29.25 12.21
C LEU A 51 -8.32 29.37 11.52
N MET A 52 -8.52 30.29 10.57
CA MET A 52 -9.79 30.39 9.84
C MET A 52 -10.06 29.17 8.94
N LEU A 53 -9.03 28.60 8.31
CA LEU A 53 -9.15 27.37 7.52
C LEU A 53 -9.52 26.16 8.40
N GLN A 54 -9.06 26.13 9.67
CA GLN A 54 -9.31 25.00 10.57
C GLN A 54 -10.49 25.19 11.53
N CYS A 55 -10.84 26.41 11.93
CA CYS A 55 -11.95 26.64 12.85
C CYS A 55 -13.32 26.65 12.13
N PRO A 56 -14.40 26.25 12.83
CA PRO A 56 -15.77 26.42 12.33
C PRO A 56 -16.10 27.90 12.07
N ARG A 57 -16.99 28.16 11.10
CA ARG A 57 -17.41 29.54 10.72
C ARG A 57 -17.90 30.40 11.89
N GLY A 58 -18.47 29.78 12.93
CA GLY A 58 -18.94 30.51 14.12
C GLY A 58 -17.85 31.26 14.88
N TYR A 59 -16.58 30.84 14.76
CA TYR A 59 -15.44 31.50 15.43
C TYR A 59 -14.74 32.54 14.54
N TRP A 60 -15.13 32.70 13.27
CA TRP A 60 -14.46 33.62 12.35
C TRP A 60 -14.65 35.08 12.77
N ALA A 61 -15.86 35.45 13.20
CA ALA A 61 -16.14 36.80 13.71
C ALA A 61 -15.33 37.12 14.97
N LEU A 62 -15.11 36.12 15.83
CA LEU A 62 -14.28 36.26 17.04
C LEU A 62 -12.82 36.54 16.68
N LEU A 63 -12.26 35.75 15.75
CA LEU A 63 -10.86 35.89 15.30
C LEU A 63 -10.63 37.25 14.61
N LEU A 64 -11.51 37.65 13.70
CA LEU A 64 -11.42 38.95 13.02
C LEU A 64 -11.62 40.12 13.98
N GLY A 65 -12.59 40.01 14.90
CA GLY A 65 -12.83 41.03 15.91
C GLY A 65 -11.63 41.23 16.84
N ALA A 66 -10.99 40.14 17.25
CA ALA A 66 -9.77 40.19 18.06
C ALA A 66 -8.60 40.82 17.31
N GLU A 67 -8.40 40.46 16.03
CA GLU A 67 -7.38 41.09 15.19
C GLU A 67 -7.63 42.59 15.01
N TRP A 68 -8.87 43.01 14.72
CA TRP A 68 -9.20 44.43 14.57
C TRP A 68 -9.00 45.23 15.85
N LEU A 69 -9.30 44.64 17.01
CA LEU A 69 -9.03 45.26 18.32
C LEU A 69 -7.52 45.47 18.50
N LEU A 70 -6.69 44.46 18.20
CA LEU A 70 -5.23 44.56 18.27
C LEU A 70 -4.67 45.59 17.28
N LEU A 71 -5.20 45.64 16.05
CA LEU A 71 -4.83 46.67 15.08
C LEU A 71 -5.20 48.07 15.57
N GLY A 72 -6.37 48.22 16.17
CA GLY A 72 -6.80 49.47 16.81
C GLY A 72 -5.85 49.89 17.94
N PHE A 73 -5.48 48.95 18.81
CA PHE A 73 -4.50 49.19 19.87
C PHE A 73 -3.13 49.64 19.30
N LEU A 74 -2.60 48.92 18.31
CA LEU A 74 -1.33 49.30 17.66
C LEU A 74 -1.39 50.65 16.94
N THR A 75 -2.55 51.04 16.41
CA THR A 75 -2.70 52.37 15.79
C THR A 75 -2.60 53.50 16.80
N GLN A 76 -3.02 53.29 18.05
CA GLN A 76 -2.93 54.30 19.11
C GLN A 76 -1.49 54.46 19.62
N GLU A 77 -0.76 53.34 19.74
CA GLU A 77 0.59 53.34 20.30
C GLU A 77 1.69 53.71 19.29
N ILE A 78 1.59 53.22 18.06
CA ILE A 78 2.70 53.27 17.08
C ILE A 78 2.30 54.04 15.81
N ALA A 79 1.05 54.52 15.72
CA ALA A 79 0.47 55.20 14.56
C ALA A 79 0.67 54.41 13.25
N LEU A 80 -0.23 53.45 12.97
CA LEU A 80 -0.22 52.68 11.72
C LEU A 80 -0.87 53.49 10.57
N PRO A 81 -0.11 54.09 9.63
CA PRO A 81 -0.67 55.00 8.62
C PRO A 81 -1.60 54.33 7.61
N GLN A 82 -1.52 53.00 7.46
CA GLN A 82 -2.18 52.23 6.40
C GLN A 82 -3.26 51.27 6.93
N LEU A 83 -3.83 51.52 8.13
CA LEU A 83 -4.90 50.71 8.71
C LEU A 83 -6.05 50.33 7.74
N PRO A 84 -6.62 51.25 6.94
CA PRO A 84 -7.73 50.89 6.04
C PRO A 84 -7.34 49.86 4.98
N LEU A 85 -6.07 49.86 4.53
CA LEU A 85 -5.58 48.87 3.56
C LEU A 85 -5.50 47.47 4.18
N LEU A 86 -5.10 47.38 5.45
CA LEU A 86 -5.03 46.11 6.19
C LEU A 86 -6.43 45.50 6.37
N ILE A 87 -7.41 46.32 6.75
CA ILE A 87 -8.80 45.89 6.97
C ILE A 87 -9.46 45.46 5.65
N VAL A 88 -9.35 46.28 4.60
CA VAL A 88 -9.92 45.96 3.27
C VAL A 88 -9.31 44.70 2.69
N GLY A 89 -8.00 44.55 2.74
CA GLY A 89 -7.32 43.32 2.32
C GLY A 89 -7.79 42.11 3.13
N GLY A 90 -7.91 42.25 4.46
CA GLY A 90 -8.37 41.17 5.34
C GLY A 90 -9.78 40.69 5.01
N LEU A 91 -10.70 41.62 4.75
CA LEU A 91 -12.06 41.30 4.30
C LEU A 91 -12.06 40.57 2.95
N LEU A 92 -11.19 40.97 2.02
CA LEU A 92 -11.10 40.33 0.71
C LEU A 92 -10.67 38.86 0.81
N THR A 93 -9.84 38.51 1.80
CA THR A 93 -9.43 37.11 2.05
C THR A 93 -10.55 36.18 2.51
N LEU A 94 -11.70 36.71 2.97
CA LEU A 94 -12.86 35.88 3.35
C LEU A 94 -13.50 35.16 2.16
N VAL A 95 -13.43 35.75 0.96
CA VAL A 95 -14.03 35.18 -0.26
C VAL A 95 -13.45 33.79 -0.58
N PRO A 96 -12.14 33.62 -0.79
CA PRO A 96 -11.57 32.30 -1.08
C PRO A 96 -11.71 31.33 0.10
N LEU A 97 -11.65 31.80 1.36
CA LEU A 97 -11.87 30.97 2.55
C LEU A 97 -13.29 30.39 2.59
N CYS A 98 -14.30 31.19 2.28
CA CYS A 98 -15.70 30.76 2.21
C CYS A 98 -15.91 29.68 1.15
N LEU A 99 -15.29 29.83 -0.03
CA LEU A 99 -15.39 28.89 -1.14
C LEU A 99 -14.80 27.52 -0.77
N VAL A 100 -13.61 27.49 -0.17
CA VAL A 100 -12.94 26.22 0.17
C VAL A 100 -13.50 25.55 1.40
N TYR A 101 -14.10 26.30 2.33
CA TYR A 101 -14.81 25.71 3.46
C TYR A 101 -15.87 24.69 3.01
N ARG A 102 -16.49 24.87 1.83
CA ARG A 102 -17.48 23.93 1.26
C ARG A 102 -16.89 22.58 0.84
N TYR A 103 -15.59 22.52 0.55
CA TYR A 103 -14.90 21.34 0.02
C TYR A 103 -13.97 20.64 1.04
N ARG A 104 -14.01 21.07 2.30
CA ARG A 104 -13.07 20.69 3.37
C ARG A 104 -13.02 19.19 3.70
N HIS A 105 -14.03 18.41 3.33
CA HIS A 105 -14.10 16.97 3.61
C HIS A 105 -13.40 16.06 2.58
N MET A 106 -12.70 16.60 1.58
CA MET A 106 -11.98 15.81 0.57
C MET A 106 -10.69 15.16 1.12
N ARG A 107 -10.22 14.07 0.49
CA ARG A 107 -9.02 13.27 0.86
C ARG A 107 -7.79 14.11 1.24
N GLU A 108 -7.06 13.68 2.27
CA GLU A 108 -5.89 14.37 2.86
C GLU A 108 -4.84 14.88 1.86
N SER A 109 -4.51 14.12 0.82
CA SER A 109 -3.48 14.54 -0.15
C SER A 109 -3.93 15.74 -0.99
N ARG A 110 -5.23 15.82 -1.32
CA ARG A 110 -5.81 16.99 -2.01
C ARG A 110 -5.93 18.18 -1.08
N THR A 111 -6.05 17.98 0.24
CA THR A 111 -6.21 19.08 1.19
C THR A 111 -4.99 20.00 1.27
N LEU A 112 -3.76 19.47 1.17
CA LEU A 112 -2.55 20.31 1.22
C LEU A 112 -2.38 21.20 -0.02
N LEU A 113 -2.59 20.63 -1.20
CA LEU A 113 -2.51 21.38 -2.46
C LEU A 113 -3.64 22.42 -2.57
N GLN A 114 -4.86 22.07 -2.15
CA GLN A 114 -5.98 23.01 -2.08
C GLN A 114 -5.72 24.12 -1.05
N MET A 115 -5.10 23.80 0.08
CA MET A 115 -4.74 24.81 1.07
C MET A 115 -3.67 25.76 0.53
N ALA A 116 -2.64 25.25 -0.13
CA ALA A 116 -1.62 26.09 -0.77
C ALA A 116 -2.21 27.02 -1.83
N SER A 117 -3.12 26.52 -2.69
CA SER A 117 -3.76 27.37 -3.70
C SER A 117 -4.62 28.47 -3.08
N VAL A 118 -5.35 28.17 -1.99
CA VAL A 118 -6.11 29.19 -1.25
C VAL A 118 -5.19 30.23 -0.63
N LEU A 119 -4.08 29.81 -0.02
CA LEU A 119 -3.13 30.73 0.59
C LEU A 119 -2.52 31.68 -0.44
N ILE A 120 -2.18 31.18 -1.64
CA ILE A 120 -1.71 32.00 -2.77
C ILE A 120 -2.78 33.02 -3.19
N VAL A 121 -4.04 32.59 -3.35
CA VAL A 121 -5.14 33.49 -3.72
C VAL A 121 -5.39 34.54 -2.63
N CYS A 122 -5.38 34.16 -1.35
CA CYS A 122 -5.51 35.08 -0.23
C CYS A 122 -4.38 36.12 -0.20
N ALA A 123 -3.12 35.70 -0.45
CA ALA A 123 -1.97 36.60 -0.49
C ALA A 123 -2.09 37.62 -1.64
N LEU A 124 -2.47 37.17 -2.83
CA LEU A 124 -2.73 38.05 -3.99
C LEU A 124 -3.82 39.07 -3.67
N LEU A 125 -4.95 38.64 -3.11
CA LEU A 125 -6.04 39.52 -2.72
C LEU A 125 -5.63 40.51 -1.63
N GLN A 126 -4.87 40.09 -0.62
CA GLN A 126 -4.36 40.99 0.42
C GLN A 126 -3.40 42.05 -0.14
N SER A 127 -2.59 41.71 -1.16
CA SER A 127 -1.65 42.64 -1.80
C SER A 127 -2.30 43.64 -2.77
N LEU A 128 -3.48 43.33 -3.31
CA LEU A 128 -4.12 44.13 -4.36
C LEU A 128 -4.36 45.60 -3.97
N PRO A 129 -4.88 45.94 -2.76
CA PRO A 129 -5.09 47.33 -2.36
C PRO A 129 -3.81 48.16 -2.21
N TRP A 130 -2.66 47.50 -2.03
CA TRP A 130 -1.36 48.15 -1.88
C TRP A 130 -0.77 48.50 -3.25
N ALA A 131 -0.92 47.62 -4.23
CA ALA A 131 -0.50 47.85 -5.61
C ALA A 131 -1.26 49.03 -6.26
N THR A 132 -2.55 49.17 -5.98
CA THR A 132 -3.38 50.26 -6.55
C THR A 132 -3.05 51.64 -6.00
N LYS A 133 -2.45 51.72 -4.80
CA LYS A 133 -2.04 52.98 -4.17
C LYS A 133 -0.55 53.31 -4.38
N GLY A 134 0.14 52.65 -5.31
CA GLY A 134 1.54 52.95 -5.65
C GLY A 134 2.56 52.63 -4.55
N HIS A 135 2.21 51.77 -3.58
CA HIS A 135 3.14 51.25 -2.59
C HIS A 135 3.81 49.97 -3.11
N ASP A 136 4.89 49.51 -2.48
CA ASP A 136 5.63 48.26 -2.83
C ASP A 136 4.77 46.99 -2.69
N GLY A 137 3.83 46.79 -3.62
CA GLY A 137 2.89 45.67 -3.63
C GLY A 137 3.58 44.31 -3.76
N LEU A 138 4.77 44.26 -4.38
CA LEU A 138 5.59 43.05 -4.45
C LEU A 138 6.13 42.63 -3.08
N THR A 139 6.59 43.58 -2.27
CA THR A 139 7.06 43.30 -0.90
C THR A 139 5.90 42.82 -0.02
N VAL A 140 4.71 43.43 -0.16
CA VAL A 140 3.48 42.98 0.52
C VAL A 140 3.07 41.58 0.09
N LEU A 141 3.12 41.28 -1.21
CA LEU A 141 2.85 39.94 -1.72
C LEU A 141 3.85 38.92 -1.15
N LEU A 142 5.14 39.26 -1.14
CA LEU A 142 6.19 38.41 -0.60
C LEU A 142 5.95 38.10 0.88
N LEU A 143 5.66 39.13 1.70
CA LEU A 143 5.36 38.97 3.13
C LEU A 143 4.14 38.09 3.39
N THR A 144 3.02 38.39 2.72
CA THR A 144 1.76 37.65 2.89
C THR A 144 1.87 36.19 2.44
N LEU A 145 2.59 35.94 1.34
CA LEU A 145 2.85 34.60 0.86
C LEU A 145 3.77 33.83 1.83
N THR A 146 4.83 34.47 2.33
CA THR A 146 5.80 33.87 3.26
C THR A 146 5.10 33.46 4.55
N GLY A 147 4.37 34.39 5.16
CA GLY A 147 3.65 34.13 6.41
C GLY A 147 2.53 33.11 6.26
N GLY A 148 1.78 33.20 5.16
CA GLY A 148 0.72 32.25 4.83
C GLY A 148 1.23 30.82 4.68
N LEU A 149 2.25 30.60 3.84
CA LEU A 149 2.78 29.26 3.56
C LEU A 149 3.61 28.67 4.69
N THR A 150 4.21 29.49 5.56
CA THR A 150 4.95 29.00 6.74
C THR A 150 3.99 28.55 7.84
N LEU A 151 3.06 29.41 8.28
CA LEU A 151 2.27 29.17 9.49
C LEU A 151 0.93 28.48 9.25
N ALA A 152 0.21 28.77 8.17
CA ALA A 152 -1.10 28.17 7.97
C ALA A 152 -1.06 26.63 7.86
N PRO A 153 -0.07 26.01 7.19
CA PRO A 153 0.09 24.56 7.23
C PRO A 153 0.47 23.98 8.60
N THR A 154 1.21 24.71 9.42
CA THR A 154 1.54 24.23 10.77
C THR A 154 0.30 24.16 11.65
N CYS A 155 -0.64 25.10 11.50
CA CYS A 155 -1.93 25.06 12.16
C CYS A 155 -2.75 23.83 11.73
N LEU A 156 -2.64 23.39 10.47
CA LEU A 156 -3.23 22.13 9.99
C LEU A 156 -2.63 20.91 10.70
N VAL A 157 -1.31 20.87 10.92
CA VAL A 157 -0.66 19.78 11.66
C VAL A 157 -1.21 19.68 13.08
N PHE A 158 -1.30 20.82 13.79
CA PHE A 158 -1.88 20.87 15.14
C PHE A 158 -3.33 20.43 15.14
N TRP A 159 -4.16 20.96 14.23
CA TRP A 159 -5.56 20.55 14.10
C TRP A 159 -5.70 19.05 13.82
N HIS A 160 -4.89 18.51 12.91
CA HIS A 160 -4.91 17.09 12.58
C HIS A 160 -4.53 16.23 13.79
N TYR A 161 -3.50 16.63 14.54
CA TYR A 161 -3.13 15.96 15.79
C TYR A 161 -4.31 15.98 16.78
N LEU A 162 -4.82 17.16 17.13
CA LEU A 162 -5.89 17.31 18.12
C LEU A 162 -7.18 16.56 17.75
N THR A 163 -7.52 16.45 16.46
CA THR A 163 -8.78 15.82 16.03
C THR A 163 -8.66 14.32 15.75
N ARG A 164 -7.48 13.82 15.42
CA ARG A 164 -7.28 12.40 15.08
C ARG A 164 -6.71 11.57 16.22
N THR A 165 -6.07 12.18 17.20
CA THR A 165 -5.69 11.45 18.40
C THR A 165 -6.93 11.10 19.22
N ALA A 166 -7.09 9.83 19.55
CA ALA A 166 -8.10 9.41 20.52
C ALA A 166 -7.71 9.96 21.90
N TRP A 167 -8.45 10.96 22.39
CA TRP A 167 -8.26 11.50 23.73
C TRP A 167 -8.90 10.53 24.72
N HIS A 168 -8.08 9.71 25.36
CA HIS A 168 -8.55 8.88 26.47
C HIS A 168 -8.80 9.77 27.69
N PRO A 169 -9.96 9.66 28.36
CA PRO A 169 -10.23 10.42 29.57
C PRO A 169 -9.21 10.03 30.65
N LEU A 170 -8.67 11.03 31.35
CA LEU A 170 -7.76 10.88 32.49
C LEU A 170 -8.49 10.11 33.59
N THR A 171 -8.40 8.78 33.53
CA THR A 171 -8.97 7.85 34.50
C THR A 171 -7.83 7.29 35.36
N PRO A 172 -8.08 6.86 36.61
CA PRO A 172 -7.05 6.27 37.47
C PRO A 172 -6.34 5.06 36.82
N ALA A 173 -7.01 4.36 35.90
CA ALA A 173 -6.43 3.25 35.12
C ALA A 173 -5.29 3.67 34.16
N LEU A 174 -5.21 4.95 33.80
CA LEU A 174 -4.14 5.51 32.97
C LEU A 174 -2.83 5.71 33.76
N LEU A 175 -2.89 5.84 35.09
CA LEU A 175 -1.71 5.95 35.96
C LEU A 175 -0.92 4.63 36.03
N SER A 176 -1.59 3.50 35.81
CA SER A 176 -0.98 2.16 35.85
C SER A 176 -0.42 1.67 34.51
N GLN A 177 -0.62 2.40 33.41
CA GLN A 177 -0.06 1.99 32.12
C GLN A 177 1.42 2.43 32.03
N PRO A 178 2.35 1.51 31.71
CA PRO A 178 3.74 1.89 31.48
C PRO A 178 3.81 2.84 30.29
N ILE A 179 4.30 4.06 30.53
CA ILE A 179 4.49 5.06 29.48
C ILE A 179 5.67 4.60 28.62
N HIS A 180 5.38 3.95 27.50
CA HIS A 180 6.39 3.64 26.48
C HIS A 180 6.76 4.93 25.74
N TRP A 181 7.74 5.66 26.27
CA TRP A 181 8.30 6.84 25.62
C TRP A 181 8.89 6.46 24.26
N ARG A 182 8.27 6.94 23.17
CA ARG A 182 8.85 6.87 21.82
C ARG A 182 9.92 7.95 21.63
N ALA A 183 10.83 8.07 22.60
CA ALA A 183 11.88 9.09 22.63
C ALA A 183 12.78 9.04 21.40
N HIS A 184 12.91 7.87 20.76
CA HIS A 184 13.73 7.70 19.55
C HIS A 184 13.32 8.65 18.41
N HIS A 185 12.01 8.96 18.26
CA HIS A 185 11.57 9.90 17.23
C HIS A 185 12.03 11.31 17.57
N LEU A 186 11.83 11.75 18.81
CA LEU A 186 12.23 13.06 19.31
C LEU A 186 13.74 13.26 19.26
N ILE A 187 14.53 12.24 19.60
CA ILE A 187 15.99 12.25 19.47
C ILE A 187 16.43 12.45 18.02
N ARG A 188 15.80 11.76 17.05
CA ARG A 188 16.10 11.93 15.63
C ARG A 188 15.76 13.34 15.12
N TYR A 189 14.63 13.91 15.56
CA TYR A 189 14.27 15.30 15.24
C TYR A 189 15.29 16.29 15.81
N LEU A 190 15.65 16.15 17.09
CA LEU A 190 16.61 17.01 17.76
C LEU A 190 17.99 16.93 17.10
N LEU A 191 18.44 15.72 16.77
CA LEU A 191 19.73 15.51 16.11
C LEU A 191 19.75 16.18 14.73
N LEU A 192 18.73 15.97 13.90
CA LEU A 192 18.62 16.62 12.59
C LEU A 192 18.59 18.15 12.71
N PHE A 193 17.92 18.67 13.73
CA PHE A 193 17.89 20.12 13.99
C PHE A 193 19.25 20.67 14.41
N VAL A 194 19.94 20.00 15.34
CA VAL A 194 21.28 20.40 15.79
C VAL A 194 22.27 20.35 14.63
N VAL A 195 22.22 19.31 13.79
CA VAL A 195 23.05 19.22 12.58
C VAL A 195 22.73 20.36 11.62
N SER A 196 21.45 20.66 11.40
CA SER A 196 21.03 21.78 10.54
C SER A 196 21.54 23.13 11.05
N LEU A 197 21.43 23.37 12.36
CA LEU A 197 21.87 24.61 13.01
C LEU A 197 23.40 24.73 13.04
N TRP A 198 24.11 23.63 13.29
CA TRP A 198 25.57 23.59 13.20
C TRP A 198 26.05 23.90 11.79
N LEU A 199 25.40 23.32 10.78
CA LEU A 199 25.76 23.57 9.39
C LEU A 199 25.49 25.04 9.00
N GLN A 200 24.39 25.63 9.45
CA GLN A 200 24.09 27.05 9.23
C GLN A 200 25.10 28.00 9.89
N LEU A 201 25.48 27.73 11.14
CA LEU A 201 26.41 28.60 11.89
C LEU A 201 27.87 28.40 11.48
N GLY A 202 28.22 27.21 10.98
CA GLY A 202 29.59 26.86 10.61
C GLY A 202 29.97 27.16 9.15
N LEU A 203 29.01 27.50 8.29
CA LEU A 203 29.28 27.81 6.88
C LEU A 203 29.97 29.17 6.73
N PRO A 204 31.13 29.25 6.05
CA PRO A 204 31.78 30.51 5.69
C PRO A 204 30.84 31.42 4.90
N ALA A 205 30.99 32.73 5.02
CA ALA A 205 30.15 33.72 4.33
C ALA A 205 30.11 33.52 2.79
N GLU A 206 31.21 33.04 2.19
CA GLU A 206 31.29 32.71 0.77
C GLU A 206 30.33 31.57 0.36
N LEU A 207 30.09 30.63 1.28
CA LEU A 207 29.19 29.48 1.10
C LEU A 207 27.77 29.75 1.64
N ALA A 208 27.46 30.96 2.13
CA ALA A 208 26.14 31.30 2.65
C ALA A 208 25.01 31.08 1.63
N ARG A 209 25.32 31.16 0.32
CA ARG A 209 24.37 30.86 -0.78
C ARG A 209 23.97 29.38 -0.85
N PHE A 210 24.75 28.46 -0.25
CA PHE A 210 24.41 27.04 -0.16
C PHE A 210 23.47 26.70 1.01
N THR A 211 23.28 27.62 1.95
CA THR A 211 22.42 27.44 3.13
C THR A 211 21.01 26.89 2.80
N PRO A 212 20.30 27.34 1.74
CA PRO A 212 19.00 26.78 1.38
C PRO A 212 19.04 25.29 0.98
N PHE A 213 20.11 24.83 0.31
CA PHE A 213 20.28 23.42 -0.04
C PHE A 213 20.45 22.54 1.21
N CYS A 214 21.25 23.03 2.14
CA CYS A 214 21.46 22.37 3.43
C CYS A 214 20.16 22.22 4.22
N LEU A 215 19.29 23.22 4.13
CA LEU A 215 17.99 23.24 4.79
C LEU A 215 16.95 22.33 4.14
N ALA A 216 17.16 21.91 2.89
CA ALA A 216 16.32 20.89 2.27
C ALA A 216 16.53 19.50 2.89
N LEU A 217 17.72 19.19 3.43
CA LEU A 217 18.04 17.85 3.96
C LEU A 217 17.14 17.41 5.12
N PRO A 218 16.93 18.20 6.20
CA PRO A 218 15.98 17.84 7.25
C PRO A 218 14.55 17.70 6.76
N ILE A 219 14.13 18.56 5.81
CA ILE A 219 12.79 18.50 5.21
C ILE A 219 12.61 17.17 4.49
N ILE A 220 13.57 16.75 3.67
CA ILE A 220 13.52 15.48 2.94
C ILE A 220 13.52 14.29 3.89
N ALA A 221 14.44 14.27 4.87
CA ALA A 221 14.57 13.16 5.82
C ALA A 221 13.29 12.95 6.65
N LEU A 222 12.69 14.04 7.13
CA LEU A 222 11.48 14.00 7.94
C LEU A 222 10.23 13.75 7.09
N ALA A 223 10.18 14.26 5.85
CA ALA A 223 9.12 13.93 4.92
C ALA A 223 9.12 12.45 4.55
N TRP A 224 10.31 11.85 4.36
CA TRP A 224 10.46 10.43 4.05
C TRP A 224 9.96 9.51 5.17
N HIS A 225 10.15 9.89 6.43
CA HIS A 225 9.74 9.07 7.58
C HIS A 225 8.29 9.34 8.00
N TYR A 226 7.92 10.60 8.15
CA TYR A 226 6.65 11.02 8.76
C TYR A 226 5.66 11.63 7.76
N GLY A 227 5.94 11.54 6.45
CA GLY A 227 5.08 12.09 5.40
C GLY A 227 4.97 13.61 5.48
N TRP A 228 3.80 14.13 5.15
CA TRP A 228 3.58 15.58 5.10
C TRP A 228 3.76 16.30 6.45
N GLN A 229 3.45 15.64 7.57
CA GLN A 229 3.59 16.23 8.91
C GLN A 229 5.07 16.51 9.24
N GLY A 230 5.94 15.54 8.93
CA GLY A 230 7.38 15.70 9.11
C GLY A 230 7.96 16.82 8.27
N ALA A 231 7.52 16.93 7.02
CA ALA A 231 7.96 17.99 6.11
C ALA A 231 7.62 19.39 6.63
N LEU A 232 6.39 19.58 7.13
CA LEU A 232 5.93 20.87 7.68
C LEU A 232 6.63 21.22 9.00
N ILE A 233 6.81 20.26 9.90
CA ILE A 233 7.55 20.47 11.15
C ILE A 233 9.00 20.84 10.84
N ALA A 234 9.65 20.15 9.90
CA ALA A 234 11.01 20.47 9.48
C ALA A 234 11.13 21.89 8.91
N SER A 235 10.18 22.29 8.06
CA SER A 235 10.14 23.64 7.50
C SER A 235 9.98 24.71 8.58
N LEU A 236 9.14 24.47 9.58
CA LEU A 236 8.98 25.38 10.72
C LEU A 236 10.27 25.48 11.55
N MET A 237 10.92 24.35 11.83
CA MET A 237 12.19 24.32 12.56
C MET A 237 13.29 25.09 11.81
N ASN A 238 13.40 24.91 10.50
CA ASN A 238 14.34 25.66 9.68
C ASN A 238 14.03 27.17 9.65
N THR A 239 12.75 27.53 9.63
CA THR A 239 12.31 28.93 9.74
C THR A 239 12.82 29.55 11.05
N ILE A 240 12.65 28.85 12.17
CA ILE A 240 13.14 29.28 13.48
C ILE A 240 14.68 29.41 13.47
N ALA A 241 15.38 28.43 12.89
CA ALA A 241 16.84 28.44 12.84
C ALA A 241 17.39 29.59 11.99
N LEU A 242 16.77 29.88 10.84
CA LEU A 242 17.13 31.02 9.99
C LEU A 242 16.92 32.37 10.69
N ILE A 243 15.79 32.53 11.38
CA ILE A 243 15.51 33.74 12.17
C ILE A 243 16.54 33.89 13.31
N ALA A 244 16.92 32.78 13.96
CA ALA A 244 17.88 32.80 15.07
C ALA A 244 19.33 33.06 14.61
N SER A 245 19.71 32.66 13.40
CA SER A 245 21.08 32.77 12.89
C SER A 245 21.54 34.22 12.66
N ARG A 246 20.62 35.19 12.55
CA ARG A 246 20.88 36.63 12.26
C ARG A 246 21.72 36.91 11.00
N THR A 247 22.05 35.88 10.22
CA THR A 247 22.88 35.95 9.00
C THR A 247 22.27 36.83 7.90
N TRP A 248 20.97 37.07 7.94
CA TRP A 248 20.22 37.76 6.89
C TRP A 248 19.65 39.11 7.33
N HIS A 249 20.16 39.68 8.43
CA HIS A 249 19.63 40.93 8.97
C HIS A 249 19.73 42.10 7.97
N ASP A 250 20.80 42.16 7.18
CA ASP A 250 21.02 43.22 6.20
C ASP A 250 20.26 43.02 4.87
N HIS A 251 19.68 41.84 4.66
CA HIS A 251 19.00 41.45 3.41
C HIS A 251 17.65 40.75 3.70
N PRO A 252 16.63 41.49 4.16
CA PRO A 252 15.34 40.91 4.59
C PRO A 252 14.56 40.25 3.43
N VAL A 253 14.75 40.71 2.19
CA VAL A 253 14.12 40.11 1.00
C VAL A 253 14.64 38.69 0.77
N ASP A 254 15.94 38.48 0.92
CA ASP A 254 16.55 37.16 0.71
C ASP A 254 16.13 36.16 1.80
N LEU A 255 15.97 36.64 3.04
CA LEU A 255 15.38 35.84 4.12
C LEU A 255 13.96 35.39 3.76
N LEU A 256 13.10 36.32 3.33
CA LEU A 256 11.71 36.00 2.95
C LEU A 256 11.65 35.02 1.78
N LEU A 257 12.50 35.19 0.77
CA LEU A 257 12.62 34.25 -0.36
C LEU A 257 13.08 32.85 0.10
N SER A 258 14.02 32.78 1.04
CA SER A 258 14.48 31.51 1.62
C SER A 258 13.38 30.81 2.42
N LEU A 259 12.64 31.55 3.25
CA LEU A 259 11.50 31.03 4.02
C LEU A 259 10.38 30.53 3.11
N LEU A 260 10.09 31.26 2.04
CA LEU A 260 9.13 30.86 1.01
C LEU A 260 9.55 29.59 0.29
N ALA A 261 10.79 29.56 -0.19
CA ALA A 261 11.33 28.41 -0.91
C ALA A 261 11.22 27.16 -0.03
N GLN A 262 11.63 27.23 1.24
CA GLN A 262 11.56 26.11 2.18
C GLN A 262 10.14 25.65 2.48
N SER A 263 9.22 26.59 2.70
CA SER A 263 7.82 26.28 2.97
C SER A 263 7.15 25.62 1.77
N LEU A 264 7.46 26.11 0.57
CA LEU A 264 6.99 25.51 -0.68
C LEU A 264 7.59 24.12 -0.88
N THR A 265 8.90 23.95 -0.67
CA THR A 265 9.56 22.64 -0.75
C THR A 265 8.97 21.65 0.25
N GLY A 266 8.78 22.05 1.51
CA GLY A 266 8.17 21.22 2.54
C GLY A 266 6.75 20.80 2.19
N LEU A 267 5.93 21.73 1.68
CA LEU A 267 4.55 21.44 1.29
C LEU A 267 4.46 20.53 0.06
N LEU A 268 5.21 20.83 -1.00
CA LEU A 268 5.20 20.05 -2.25
C LEU A 268 5.78 18.65 -2.03
N LEU A 269 6.93 18.54 -1.35
CA LEU A 269 7.54 17.26 -1.06
C LEU A 269 6.67 16.42 -0.11
N GLY A 270 6.11 17.05 0.92
CA GLY A 270 5.18 16.40 1.84
C GLY A 270 3.94 15.86 1.13
N ALA A 271 3.34 16.66 0.24
CA ALA A 271 2.18 16.23 -0.56
C ALA A 271 2.55 15.13 -1.55
N GLY A 272 3.70 15.23 -2.22
CA GLY A 272 4.20 14.24 -3.18
C GLY A 272 4.46 12.88 -2.54
N ILE A 273 5.17 12.84 -1.40
CA ILE A 273 5.45 11.60 -0.66
C ILE A 273 4.16 10.99 -0.13
N GLN A 274 3.21 11.80 0.37
CA GLN A 274 1.91 11.30 0.80
C GLN A 274 1.12 10.68 -0.35
N HIS A 275 1.14 11.30 -1.53
CA HIS A 275 0.48 10.77 -2.72
C HIS A 275 1.11 9.43 -3.18
N LEU A 276 2.44 9.36 -3.19
CA LEU A 276 3.17 8.13 -3.53
C LEU A 276 2.86 6.98 -2.55
N ARG A 277 2.83 7.27 -1.25
CA ARG A 277 2.46 6.27 -0.22
C ARG A 277 1.04 5.75 -0.41
N GLN A 278 0.09 6.64 -0.70
CA GLN A 278 -1.30 6.26 -0.97
C GLN A 278 -1.42 5.37 -2.22
N LEU A 279 -0.71 5.72 -3.30
CA LEU A 279 -0.65 4.90 -4.52
C LEU A 279 -0.08 3.51 -4.24
N ASN A 280 1.07 3.42 -3.57
CA ASN A 280 1.68 2.14 -3.21
C ASN A 280 0.77 1.28 -2.34
N GLN A 281 0.11 1.87 -1.33
CA GLN A 281 -0.85 1.13 -0.51
C GLN A 281 -2.03 0.62 -1.33
N SER A 282 -2.59 1.45 -2.23
CA SER A 282 -3.70 1.03 -3.09
C SER A 282 -3.31 -0.12 -4.03
N LEU A 283 -2.10 -0.07 -4.61
CA LEU A 283 -1.57 -1.15 -5.43
C LEU A 283 -1.39 -2.44 -4.62
N GLN A 284 -0.84 -2.36 -3.41
CA GLN A 284 -0.71 -3.52 -2.53
C GLN A 284 -2.06 -4.15 -2.19
N THR A 285 -3.08 -3.32 -1.91
CA THR A 285 -4.43 -3.85 -1.63
C THR A 285 -5.07 -4.51 -2.85
N GLU A 286 -4.90 -3.95 -4.05
CA GLU A 286 -5.41 -4.57 -5.27
C GLU A 286 -4.67 -5.86 -5.63
N LEU A 287 -3.35 -5.92 -5.44
CA LEU A 287 -2.57 -7.15 -5.62
C LEU A 287 -3.03 -8.25 -4.65
N ALA A 288 -3.21 -7.92 -3.37
CA ALA A 288 -3.72 -8.87 -2.38
C ALA A 288 -5.12 -9.38 -2.74
N ARG A 289 -5.99 -8.49 -3.23
CA ARG A 289 -7.34 -8.84 -3.70
C ARG A 289 -7.29 -9.77 -4.92
N ASN A 290 -6.42 -9.48 -5.89
CA ASN A 290 -6.22 -10.34 -7.05
C ASN A 290 -5.73 -11.73 -6.66
N HIS A 291 -4.75 -11.84 -5.75
CA HIS A 291 -4.29 -13.14 -5.25
C HIS A 291 -5.43 -13.93 -4.58
N GLN A 292 -6.26 -13.26 -3.78
CA GLN A 292 -7.42 -13.90 -3.15
C GLN A 292 -8.46 -14.37 -4.18
N LEU A 293 -8.71 -13.60 -5.24
CA LEU A 293 -9.62 -13.98 -6.32
C LEU A 293 -9.10 -15.18 -7.11
N VAL A 294 -7.79 -15.21 -7.42
CA VAL A 294 -7.15 -16.36 -8.08
C VAL A 294 -7.27 -17.61 -7.22
N GLY A 295 -7.01 -17.52 -5.91
CA GLY A 295 -7.20 -18.65 -4.99
C GLY A 295 -8.63 -19.21 -5.02
N ARG A 296 -9.64 -18.34 -4.93
CA ARG A 296 -11.06 -18.74 -5.01
C ARG A 296 -11.45 -19.36 -6.35
N LEU A 297 -10.90 -18.86 -7.46
CA LEU A 297 -11.14 -19.43 -8.78
C LEU A 297 -10.59 -20.85 -8.87
N LEU A 298 -9.38 -21.09 -8.37
CA LEU A 298 -8.77 -22.42 -8.32
C LEU A 298 -9.58 -23.39 -7.44
N GLU A 299 -10.01 -22.96 -6.26
CA GLU A 299 -10.87 -23.77 -5.38
C GLU A 299 -12.20 -24.13 -6.05
N THR A 300 -12.82 -23.16 -6.73
CA THR A 300 -14.09 -23.37 -7.45
C THR A 300 -13.90 -24.32 -8.63
N GLU A 301 -12.82 -24.15 -9.40
CA GLU A 301 -12.48 -25.04 -10.52
C GLU A 301 -12.29 -26.48 -10.04
N GLU A 302 -11.59 -26.69 -8.93
CA GLU A 302 -11.37 -28.02 -8.36
C GLU A 302 -12.67 -28.63 -7.80
N SER A 303 -13.53 -27.83 -7.15
CA SER A 303 -14.85 -28.27 -6.69
C SER A 303 -15.71 -28.74 -7.86
N VAL A 304 -15.77 -27.96 -8.94
CA VAL A 304 -16.52 -28.31 -10.15
C VAL A 304 -15.95 -29.57 -10.81
N ARG A 305 -14.62 -29.70 -10.91
CA ARG A 305 -13.99 -30.93 -11.40
C ARG A 305 -14.35 -32.15 -10.54
N ARG A 306 -14.38 -31.99 -9.21
CA ARG A 306 -14.75 -33.05 -8.26
C ARG A 306 -16.20 -33.47 -8.43
N GLU A 307 -17.09 -32.51 -8.66
CA GLU A 307 -18.51 -32.75 -8.89
C GLU A 307 -18.76 -33.46 -10.21
N ILE A 308 -18.22 -32.94 -11.31
CA ILE A 308 -18.33 -33.57 -12.64
C ILE A 308 -17.75 -34.98 -12.64
N ALA A 309 -16.61 -35.20 -11.99
CA ALA A 309 -15.99 -36.51 -11.91
C ALA A 309 -16.81 -37.53 -11.10
N ARG A 310 -17.65 -37.06 -10.18
CA ARG A 310 -18.56 -37.90 -9.38
C ARG A 310 -19.79 -38.26 -10.20
N GLU A 311 -20.48 -37.26 -10.74
CA GLU A 311 -21.69 -37.46 -11.57
C GLU A 311 -21.41 -38.37 -12.76
N LEU A 312 -20.33 -38.11 -13.52
CA LEU A 312 -19.97 -38.94 -14.67
C LEU A 312 -19.69 -40.40 -14.27
N HIS A 313 -19.19 -40.66 -13.07
CA HIS A 313 -18.91 -42.02 -12.64
C HIS A 313 -20.14 -42.77 -12.17
N ASP A 314 -20.98 -42.10 -11.42
CA ASP A 314 -22.19 -42.70 -10.88
C ASP A 314 -23.15 -43.00 -12.05
N ASP A 315 -23.40 -42.04 -12.93
CA ASP A 315 -24.33 -42.21 -14.06
C ASP A 315 -23.80 -43.16 -15.14
N ILE A 316 -22.57 -42.95 -15.62
CA ILE A 316 -22.03 -43.78 -16.70
C ILE A 316 -21.68 -45.18 -16.18
N GLY A 317 -21.13 -45.30 -14.96
CA GLY A 317 -20.81 -46.58 -14.36
C GLY A 317 -22.03 -47.49 -14.20
N GLN A 318 -23.14 -46.93 -13.71
CA GLN A 318 -24.41 -47.66 -13.60
C GLN A 318 -24.97 -48.02 -14.96
N THR A 319 -24.97 -47.08 -15.92
CA THR A 319 -25.51 -47.32 -17.27
C THR A 319 -24.73 -48.42 -18.00
N ILE A 320 -23.39 -48.41 -17.94
CA ILE A 320 -22.55 -49.46 -18.53
C ILE A 320 -22.79 -50.81 -17.86
N THR A 321 -22.94 -50.83 -16.54
CA THR A 321 -23.24 -52.06 -15.78
C THR A 321 -24.58 -52.66 -16.22
N ALA A 322 -25.60 -51.82 -16.41
CA ALA A 322 -26.90 -52.25 -16.93
C ALA A 322 -26.80 -52.82 -18.36
N ILE A 323 -26.09 -52.13 -19.26
CA ILE A 323 -25.88 -52.61 -20.65
C ILE A 323 -25.18 -53.96 -20.66
N ARG A 324 -24.11 -54.15 -19.86
CA ARG A 324 -23.41 -55.44 -19.73
C ARG A 324 -24.33 -56.54 -19.20
N THR A 325 -25.14 -56.22 -18.20
CA THR A 325 -26.09 -57.18 -17.61
C THR A 325 -27.10 -57.64 -18.65
N GLN A 326 -27.68 -56.70 -19.41
CA GLN A 326 -28.64 -57.01 -20.46
C GLN A 326 -28.01 -57.81 -21.60
N ALA A 327 -26.79 -57.47 -22.02
CA ALA A 327 -26.03 -58.20 -23.02
C ALA A 327 -25.74 -59.65 -22.57
N GLY A 328 -25.33 -59.84 -21.31
CA GLY A 328 -25.13 -61.15 -20.72
C GLY A 328 -26.41 -61.98 -20.62
N ILE A 329 -27.55 -61.36 -20.32
CA ILE A 329 -28.86 -62.02 -20.33
C ILE A 329 -29.23 -62.50 -21.74
N VAL A 330 -29.04 -61.65 -22.77
CA VAL A 330 -29.30 -62.01 -24.17
C VAL A 330 -28.42 -63.17 -24.62
N GLN A 331 -27.13 -63.18 -24.25
CA GLN A 331 -26.22 -64.29 -24.55
C GLN A 331 -26.70 -65.61 -23.90
N ARG A 332 -27.23 -65.56 -22.67
CA ARG A 332 -27.71 -66.75 -21.94
C ARG A 332 -29.06 -67.27 -22.45
N LEU A 333 -30.01 -66.38 -22.77
CA LEU A 333 -31.34 -66.75 -23.25
C LEU A 333 -31.34 -67.24 -24.69
N ALA A 334 -30.44 -66.74 -25.53
CA ALA A 334 -30.31 -67.12 -26.93
C ALA A 334 -29.07 -68.01 -27.19
N ALA A 335 -28.77 -68.91 -26.24
CA ALA A 335 -27.57 -69.76 -26.28
C ALA A 335 -27.46 -70.60 -27.58
N ASP A 336 -28.59 -71.01 -28.16
CA ASP A 336 -28.63 -71.83 -29.38
C ASP A 336 -28.52 -70.99 -30.67
N ASN A 337 -28.60 -69.66 -30.58
CA ASN A 337 -28.49 -68.76 -31.74
C ASN A 337 -27.07 -68.12 -31.79
N PRO A 338 -26.20 -68.55 -32.73
CA PRO A 338 -24.83 -68.03 -32.81
C PRO A 338 -24.75 -66.53 -33.11
N ALA A 339 -25.69 -65.97 -33.89
CA ALA A 339 -25.72 -64.54 -34.20
C ALA A 339 -26.07 -63.68 -32.98
N ALA A 340 -26.98 -64.16 -32.11
CA ALA A 340 -27.34 -63.49 -30.87
C ALA A 340 -26.20 -63.50 -29.84
N ARG A 341 -25.47 -64.61 -29.72
CA ARG A 341 -24.25 -64.69 -28.89
C ARG A 341 -23.16 -63.74 -29.38
N GLN A 342 -22.90 -63.71 -30.68
CA GLN A 342 -21.90 -62.80 -31.26
C GLN A 342 -22.27 -61.32 -31.04
N SER A 343 -23.54 -60.98 -31.19
CA SER A 343 -24.04 -59.61 -30.95
C SER A 343 -23.93 -59.22 -29.47
N GLY A 344 -24.28 -60.14 -28.56
CA GLY A 344 -24.11 -59.92 -27.12
C GLY A 344 -22.65 -59.75 -26.70
N ALA A 345 -21.72 -60.52 -27.30
CA ALA A 345 -20.29 -60.39 -27.03
C ALA A 345 -19.72 -59.07 -27.56
N LEU A 346 -20.20 -58.61 -28.72
CA LEU A 346 -19.82 -57.31 -29.28
C LEU A 346 -20.30 -56.15 -28.41
N ILE A 347 -21.54 -56.20 -27.90
CA ILE A 347 -22.07 -55.17 -26.98
C ILE A 347 -21.27 -55.11 -25.68
N GLU A 348 -20.88 -56.26 -25.12
CA GLU A 348 -20.03 -56.34 -23.94
C GLU A 348 -18.64 -55.72 -24.20
N GLN A 349 -18.02 -56.05 -25.33
CA GLN A 349 -16.73 -55.50 -25.72
C GLN A 349 -16.77 -53.98 -25.95
N LEU A 350 -17.80 -53.47 -26.63
CA LEU A 350 -18.01 -52.03 -26.83
C LEU A 350 -18.25 -51.30 -25.50
N SER A 351 -19.02 -51.91 -24.59
CA SER A 351 -19.29 -51.35 -23.27
C SER A 351 -18.02 -51.24 -22.42
N LEU A 352 -17.13 -52.23 -22.48
CA LEU A 352 -15.80 -52.18 -21.87
C LEU A 352 -14.94 -51.06 -22.46
N GLY A 353 -14.93 -50.91 -23.79
CA GLY A 353 -14.21 -49.83 -24.46
C GLY A 353 -14.67 -48.43 -24.04
N VAL A 354 -15.98 -48.22 -23.88
CA VAL A 354 -16.56 -46.95 -23.39
C VAL A 354 -16.20 -46.74 -21.92
N TYR A 355 -16.27 -47.78 -21.08
CA TYR A 355 -15.87 -47.70 -19.67
C TYR A 355 -14.42 -47.26 -19.53
N ASP A 356 -13.50 -47.85 -20.30
CA ASP A 356 -12.08 -47.50 -20.27
C ASP A 356 -11.82 -46.10 -20.82
N ALA A 357 -12.57 -45.63 -21.82
CA ALA A 357 -12.49 -44.26 -22.32
C ALA A 357 -12.94 -43.24 -21.26
N VAL A 358 -14.06 -43.50 -20.58
CA VAL A 358 -14.61 -42.64 -19.53
C VAL A 358 -13.73 -42.66 -18.29
N ARG A 359 -13.21 -43.83 -17.89
CA ARG A 359 -12.24 -43.96 -16.80
C ARG A 359 -10.96 -43.14 -17.07
N ARG A 360 -10.45 -43.16 -18.30
CA ARG A 360 -9.31 -42.32 -18.72
C ARG A 360 -9.63 -40.83 -18.69
N LEU A 361 -10.84 -40.41 -19.05
CA LEU A 361 -11.28 -39.01 -18.95
C LEU A 361 -11.42 -38.54 -17.49
N LEU A 362 -12.01 -39.38 -16.64
CA LEU A 362 -12.15 -39.14 -15.21
C LEU A 362 -10.78 -39.03 -14.51
N GLY A 363 -9.83 -39.88 -14.87
CA GLY A 363 -8.45 -39.81 -14.36
C GLY A 363 -7.70 -38.53 -14.73
N ARG A 364 -8.11 -37.83 -15.80
CA ARG A 364 -7.61 -36.49 -16.15
C ARG A 364 -8.29 -35.40 -15.31
N LEU A 365 -9.57 -35.55 -14.99
CA LEU A 365 -10.35 -34.56 -14.22
C LEU A 365 -10.02 -34.58 -12.72
N ARG A 366 -9.85 -35.74 -12.10
CA ARG A 366 -9.43 -35.88 -10.69
C ARG A 366 -8.60 -37.14 -10.50
N PRO A 367 -7.45 -37.09 -9.83
CA PRO A 367 -6.66 -38.28 -9.56
C PRO A 367 -7.31 -39.11 -8.46
N ARG A 368 -8.27 -39.95 -8.87
CA ARG A 368 -9.02 -40.89 -7.99
C ARG A 368 -8.11 -41.82 -7.18
N GLN A 369 -6.90 -42.04 -7.66
CA GLN A 369 -5.88 -42.79 -6.95
C GLN A 369 -5.61 -42.20 -5.55
N LEU A 370 -5.81 -40.90 -5.34
CA LEU A 370 -5.66 -40.27 -4.03
C LEU A 370 -6.86 -40.47 -3.08
N ASP A 371 -8.01 -40.95 -3.57
CA ASP A 371 -9.17 -41.23 -2.73
C ASP A 371 -8.97 -42.53 -1.93
N ASP A 372 -8.40 -43.56 -2.56
CA ASP A 372 -8.28 -44.90 -1.99
C ASP A 372 -6.84 -45.31 -1.64
N LEU A 373 -5.83 -44.54 -2.08
CA LEU A 373 -4.41 -44.87 -1.88
C LEU A 373 -3.64 -43.72 -1.21
N SER A 374 -2.54 -44.08 -0.54
CA SER A 374 -1.50 -43.13 -0.16
C SER A 374 -0.91 -42.45 -1.42
N LEU A 375 -0.36 -41.25 -1.28
CA LEU A 375 0.28 -40.50 -2.36
C LEU A 375 1.43 -41.29 -2.98
N GLN A 376 2.24 -41.98 -2.18
CA GLN A 376 3.30 -42.86 -2.66
C GLN A 376 2.73 -44.00 -3.53
N GLU A 377 1.71 -44.71 -3.05
CA GLU A 377 1.05 -45.79 -3.80
C GLU A 377 0.39 -45.28 -5.08
N ALA A 378 -0.22 -44.11 -5.03
CA ALA A 378 -0.83 -43.45 -6.18
C ALA A 378 0.22 -43.12 -7.26
N ILE A 379 1.40 -42.61 -6.87
CA ILE A 379 2.50 -42.35 -7.81
C ILE A 379 3.04 -43.67 -8.38
N GLN A 380 3.17 -44.73 -7.59
CA GLN A 380 3.57 -46.05 -8.10
C GLN A 380 2.53 -46.64 -9.05
N ALA A 381 1.24 -46.45 -8.79
CA ALA A 381 0.15 -46.87 -9.67
C ALA A 381 0.21 -46.10 -10.99
N LEU A 382 0.42 -44.79 -10.94
CA LEU A 382 0.59 -43.93 -12.11
C LEU A 382 1.78 -44.38 -12.98
N MET A 383 2.93 -44.69 -12.37
CA MET A 383 4.11 -45.21 -13.09
C MET A 383 3.83 -46.53 -13.80
N ARG A 384 3.02 -47.41 -13.20
CA ARG A 384 2.56 -48.67 -13.79
C ARG A 384 1.57 -48.43 -14.93
N GLU A 385 0.58 -47.55 -14.73
CA GLU A 385 -0.45 -47.20 -15.72
C GLU A 385 0.15 -46.57 -16.98
N MET A 386 1.25 -45.83 -16.84
CA MET A 386 1.99 -45.26 -17.97
C MET A 386 2.88 -46.28 -18.71
N GLU A 387 2.94 -47.53 -18.23
CA GLU A 387 3.72 -48.63 -18.80
C GLU A 387 5.20 -48.28 -19.00
N LEU A 388 5.81 -47.56 -18.04
CA LEU A 388 7.21 -47.11 -18.16
C LEU A 388 8.17 -48.26 -18.48
N ALA A 389 8.02 -49.41 -17.81
CA ALA A 389 8.82 -50.60 -18.05
C ALA A 389 8.60 -51.19 -19.46
N GLY A 390 7.36 -51.21 -19.95
CA GLY A 390 7.03 -51.65 -21.31
C GLY A 390 7.59 -50.74 -22.40
N ARG A 391 7.87 -49.47 -22.05
CA ARG A 391 8.53 -48.47 -22.91
C ARG A 391 10.05 -48.43 -22.76
N GLY A 392 10.64 -49.32 -21.96
CA GLY A 392 12.08 -49.38 -21.73
C GLY A 392 12.65 -48.32 -20.79
N ILE A 393 11.79 -47.67 -19.98
CA ILE A 393 12.18 -46.65 -19.01
C ILE A 393 12.34 -47.29 -17.62
N ILE A 394 13.54 -47.23 -17.05
CA ILE A 394 13.82 -47.67 -15.69
C ILE A 394 13.39 -46.57 -14.72
N SER A 395 12.54 -46.91 -13.75
CA SER A 395 11.93 -45.93 -12.86
C SER A 395 12.29 -46.18 -11.40
N HIS A 396 12.87 -45.17 -10.75
CA HIS A 396 13.22 -45.20 -9.32
C HIS A 396 12.32 -44.25 -8.52
N LEU A 397 11.76 -44.75 -7.42
CA LEU A 397 10.97 -43.94 -6.48
C LEU A 397 11.58 -44.06 -5.08
N ASP A 398 12.07 -42.96 -4.54
CA ASP A 398 12.53 -42.82 -3.16
C ASP A 398 11.62 -41.82 -2.45
N TRP A 399 10.76 -42.31 -1.55
CA TRP A 399 9.72 -41.52 -0.90
C TRP A 399 9.97 -41.46 0.60
N ARG A 400 10.24 -40.26 1.12
CA ARG A 400 10.60 -40.03 2.54
C ARG A 400 9.80 -38.90 3.18
N ILE A 401 8.56 -38.73 2.75
CA ILE A 401 7.61 -37.78 3.35
C ILE A 401 6.61 -38.57 4.21
N ASP A 402 6.37 -38.12 5.44
CA ASP A 402 5.26 -38.62 6.25
C ASP A 402 3.93 -38.05 5.71
N GLU A 403 3.12 -38.91 5.12
CA GLU A 403 1.89 -38.51 4.47
C GLU A 403 0.77 -38.08 5.42
N SER A 404 0.84 -38.49 6.69
CA SER A 404 -0.17 -38.12 7.70
C SER A 404 -0.20 -36.62 7.99
N LEU A 405 0.90 -35.92 7.67
CA LEU A 405 1.09 -34.50 7.90
C LEU A 405 0.80 -33.65 6.64
N LEU A 406 0.35 -34.27 5.55
CA LEU A 406 0.02 -33.56 4.31
C LEU A 406 -1.43 -33.10 4.28
N THR A 407 -1.65 -31.83 3.97
CA THR A 407 -2.98 -31.33 3.63
C THR A 407 -3.48 -31.95 2.31
N GLU A 408 -4.80 -32.02 2.12
CA GLU A 408 -5.40 -32.52 0.87
C GLU A 408 -4.89 -31.73 -0.35
N GLY A 409 -4.75 -30.41 -0.22
CA GLY A 409 -4.20 -29.54 -1.27
C GLY A 409 -2.75 -29.89 -1.65
N GLN A 410 -1.89 -30.16 -0.66
CA GLN A 410 -0.51 -30.61 -0.90
C GLN A 410 -0.47 -31.98 -1.58
N ARG A 411 -1.29 -32.94 -1.12
CA ARG A 411 -1.39 -34.28 -1.74
C ARG A 411 -1.75 -34.20 -3.21
N VAL A 412 -2.82 -33.45 -3.53
CA VAL A 412 -3.29 -33.27 -4.91
C VAL A 412 -2.23 -32.56 -5.76
N THR A 413 -1.60 -31.51 -5.23
CA THR A 413 -0.60 -30.72 -5.98
C THR A 413 0.63 -31.56 -6.30
N LEU A 414 1.19 -32.29 -5.33
CA LEU A 414 2.34 -33.16 -5.54
C LEU A 414 2.03 -34.27 -6.55
N PHE A 415 0.85 -34.90 -6.46
CA PHE A 415 0.42 -35.90 -7.44
C PHE A 415 0.33 -35.31 -8.85
N ARG A 416 -0.29 -34.13 -9.02
CA ARG A 416 -0.43 -33.47 -10.31
C ARG A 416 0.92 -33.08 -10.92
N VAL A 417 1.87 -32.66 -10.09
CA VAL A 417 3.26 -32.42 -10.53
C VAL A 417 3.90 -33.70 -11.03
N CYS A 418 3.77 -34.81 -10.31
CA CYS A 418 4.26 -36.12 -10.76
C CYS A 418 3.59 -36.58 -12.06
N GLN A 419 2.27 -36.43 -12.17
CA GLN A 419 1.49 -36.77 -13.35
C GLN A 419 1.97 -36.00 -14.58
N GLU A 420 2.06 -34.68 -14.48
CA GLU A 420 2.48 -33.84 -15.59
C GLU A 420 3.97 -34.01 -15.92
N GLY A 421 4.82 -34.17 -14.90
CA GLY A 421 6.24 -34.48 -15.07
C GLY A 421 6.47 -35.79 -15.85
N LEU A 422 5.84 -36.88 -15.42
CA LEU A 422 5.94 -38.18 -16.09
C LEU A 422 5.34 -38.16 -17.50
N ASN A 423 4.21 -37.48 -17.69
CA ASN A 423 3.59 -37.29 -19.01
C ASN A 423 4.54 -36.57 -19.98
N ASN A 424 5.23 -35.52 -19.51
CA ASN A 424 6.22 -34.80 -20.30
C ASN A 424 7.42 -35.70 -20.65
N ILE A 425 7.92 -36.49 -19.70
CA ILE A 425 9.03 -37.42 -19.94
C ILE A 425 8.67 -38.43 -21.03
N VAL A 426 7.50 -39.07 -20.90
CA VAL A 426 7.04 -40.11 -21.83
C VAL A 426 6.79 -39.57 -23.23
N LYS A 427 6.32 -38.32 -23.36
CA LYS A 427 6.01 -37.71 -24.66
C LYS A 427 7.20 -37.03 -25.32
N HIS A 428 8.13 -36.47 -24.55
CA HIS A 428 9.08 -35.48 -25.06
C HIS A 428 10.54 -35.80 -24.76
N ALA A 429 10.87 -36.54 -23.70
CA ALA A 429 12.25 -36.63 -23.22
C ALA A 429 13.09 -37.72 -23.93
N GLY A 430 12.48 -38.79 -24.44
CA GLY A 430 13.22 -39.95 -24.93
C GLY A 430 14.14 -40.57 -23.88
N ALA A 431 13.78 -40.43 -22.60
CA ALA A 431 14.59 -40.86 -21.46
C ALA A 431 14.61 -42.39 -21.32
N SER A 432 15.70 -42.92 -20.78
CA SER A 432 15.82 -44.34 -20.39
C SER A 432 15.75 -44.55 -18.89
N VAL A 433 15.93 -43.49 -18.09
CA VAL A 433 15.86 -43.53 -16.62
C VAL A 433 15.10 -42.32 -16.10
N VAL A 434 14.18 -42.57 -15.17
CA VAL A 434 13.52 -41.53 -14.36
C VAL A 434 13.70 -41.82 -12.87
N SER A 435 13.96 -40.77 -12.10
CA SER A 435 14.03 -40.84 -10.64
C SER A 435 13.10 -39.81 -10.02
N ILE A 436 12.30 -40.25 -9.06
CA ILE A 436 11.43 -39.41 -8.25
C ILE A 436 11.91 -39.55 -6.81
N GLN A 437 12.28 -38.42 -6.21
CA GLN A 437 12.76 -38.35 -4.83
C GLN A 437 11.90 -37.36 -4.06
N SER A 438 11.44 -37.75 -2.88
CA SER A 438 10.76 -36.84 -1.98
C SER A 438 11.30 -36.97 -0.57
N TRP A 439 11.44 -35.84 0.12
CA TRP A 439 11.86 -35.83 1.52
C TRP A 439 11.33 -34.57 2.21
N GLN A 440 11.26 -34.66 3.53
CA GLN A 440 10.97 -33.52 4.39
C GLN A 440 12.27 -32.99 4.98
N HIS A 441 12.41 -31.67 5.03
CA HIS A 441 13.53 -30.99 5.69
C HIS A 441 13.01 -29.78 6.45
N GLU A 442 13.13 -29.80 7.78
CA GLU A 442 12.59 -28.75 8.67
C GLU A 442 11.10 -28.49 8.40
N GLU A 443 10.75 -27.27 8.00
CA GLU A 443 9.40 -26.82 7.64
C GLU A 443 9.14 -26.85 6.11
N GLU A 444 9.93 -27.61 5.34
CA GLU A 444 9.77 -27.71 3.89
C GLU A 444 9.61 -29.16 3.41
N LEU A 445 8.64 -29.36 2.51
CA LEU A 445 8.48 -30.59 1.73
C LEU A 445 9.15 -30.40 0.38
N ARG A 446 10.04 -31.32 0.00
CA ARG A 446 10.71 -31.30 -1.30
C ARG A 446 10.35 -32.51 -2.14
N LEU A 447 10.03 -32.25 -3.41
CA LEU A 447 9.81 -33.25 -4.44
C LEU A 447 10.72 -32.93 -5.62
N VAL A 448 11.52 -33.91 -6.04
CA VAL A 448 12.42 -33.79 -7.18
C VAL A 448 12.13 -34.91 -8.18
N ILE A 449 11.91 -34.54 -9.43
CA ILE A 449 11.75 -35.47 -10.56
C ILE A 449 12.90 -35.21 -11.53
N VAL A 450 13.67 -36.24 -11.85
CA VAL A 450 14.82 -36.16 -12.77
C VAL A 450 14.71 -37.24 -13.83
N ASP A 451 14.87 -36.86 -15.10
CA ASP A 451 15.08 -37.79 -16.21
C ASP A 451 16.45 -37.57 -16.86
N ASN A 452 16.92 -38.57 -17.59
CA ASN A 452 18.18 -38.53 -18.36
C ASN A 452 17.97 -38.31 -19.88
N GLY A 453 16.82 -37.77 -20.27
CA GLY A 453 16.45 -37.55 -21.66
C GLY A 453 17.14 -36.34 -22.30
N CYS A 454 16.60 -35.89 -23.43
CA CYS A 454 17.17 -34.80 -24.22
C CYS A 454 16.98 -33.38 -23.63
N GLY A 455 16.28 -33.25 -22.50
CA GLY A 455 15.92 -31.95 -21.92
C GLY A 455 14.82 -31.25 -22.72
N GLN A 456 14.84 -29.91 -22.77
CA GLN A 456 13.76 -29.13 -23.39
C GLN A 456 13.74 -29.29 -24.93
N PRO A 457 12.59 -29.66 -25.56
CA PRO A 457 12.45 -29.57 -27.00
C PRO A 457 12.28 -28.09 -27.42
N SER A 458 13.21 -27.59 -28.21
CA SER A 458 13.07 -26.47 -29.15
C SER A 458 12.71 -25.07 -28.61
N ALA A 459 13.73 -24.20 -28.52
CA ALA A 459 13.87 -22.77 -28.89
C ALA A 459 12.70 -21.75 -28.89
N HIS A 460 11.46 -22.08 -28.57
CA HIS A 460 10.33 -21.16 -28.52
C HIS A 460 9.81 -21.11 -27.08
N GLY A 461 10.21 -20.07 -26.35
CA GLY A 461 10.04 -19.87 -24.91
C GLY A 461 8.60 -19.74 -24.39
N GLN A 462 7.63 -20.46 -24.93
CA GLN A 462 6.33 -20.62 -24.32
C GLN A 462 6.36 -21.85 -23.41
N ALA A 463 6.28 -21.63 -22.10
CA ALA A 463 5.94 -22.68 -21.16
C ALA A 463 4.59 -23.26 -21.60
N GLY A 464 4.57 -24.53 -22.01
CA GLY A 464 3.32 -25.22 -22.35
C GLY A 464 2.35 -25.16 -21.17
N PHE A 465 1.04 -25.20 -21.46
CA PHE A 465 -0.03 -25.07 -20.46
C PHE A 465 0.18 -25.96 -19.21
N GLY A 466 0.81 -27.13 -19.36
CA GLY A 466 1.17 -28.02 -18.26
C GLY A 466 2.19 -27.45 -17.25
N LEU A 467 3.26 -26.79 -17.73
CA LEU A 467 4.29 -26.17 -16.88
C LEU A 467 3.76 -24.94 -16.16
N THR A 468 2.94 -24.13 -16.84
CA THR A 468 2.26 -22.97 -16.26
C THR A 468 1.29 -23.42 -15.17
N GLY A 469 0.47 -24.43 -15.43
CA GLY A 469 -0.45 -24.98 -14.42
C GLY A 469 0.26 -25.60 -13.22
N MET A 470 1.41 -26.25 -13.41
CA MET A 470 2.24 -26.72 -12.28
C MET A 470 2.74 -25.55 -11.41
N ARG A 471 3.24 -24.47 -12.03
CA ARG A 471 3.70 -23.26 -11.33
C ARG A 471 2.60 -22.61 -10.52
N GLU A 472 1.44 -22.40 -11.11
CA GLU A 472 0.29 -21.76 -10.44
C GLU A 472 -0.18 -22.57 -9.23
N ARG A 473 -0.27 -23.91 -9.37
CA ARG A 473 -0.66 -24.79 -8.25
C ARG A 473 0.34 -24.78 -7.09
N VAL A 474 1.64 -24.83 -7.40
CA VAL A 474 2.69 -24.78 -6.37
C VAL A 474 2.70 -23.41 -5.69
N ALA A 475 2.55 -22.33 -6.45
CA ALA A 475 2.50 -20.97 -5.90
C ALA A 475 1.25 -20.72 -5.05
N ALA A 476 0.10 -21.30 -5.40
CA ALA A 476 -1.13 -21.21 -4.63
C ALA A 476 -1.00 -21.78 -3.20
N LEU A 477 -0.09 -22.75 -3.00
CA LEU A 477 0.24 -23.31 -1.69
C LEU A 477 1.43 -22.61 -1.01
N GLY A 478 1.88 -21.47 -1.54
CA GLY A 478 3.05 -20.74 -1.00
C GLY A 478 4.39 -21.39 -1.29
N GLY A 479 4.43 -22.35 -2.22
CA GLY A 479 5.65 -23.06 -2.60
C GLY A 479 6.38 -22.46 -3.80
N THR A 480 7.51 -23.09 -4.16
CA THR A 480 8.33 -22.73 -5.32
C THR A 480 8.60 -23.94 -6.20
N ILE A 481 8.71 -23.72 -7.51
CA ILE A 481 9.08 -24.75 -8.49
C ILE A 481 10.22 -24.25 -9.35
N THR A 482 11.25 -25.07 -9.51
CA THR A 482 12.43 -24.79 -10.32
C THR A 482 12.62 -25.88 -11.37
N LEU A 483 13.06 -25.48 -12.56
CA LEU A 483 13.29 -26.35 -13.70
C LEU A 483 14.74 -26.18 -14.13
N SER A 484 15.45 -27.29 -14.30
CA SER A 484 16.79 -27.32 -14.89
C SER A 484 16.81 -28.32 -16.05
N PHE A 485 17.53 -28.00 -17.12
CA PHE A 485 17.58 -28.78 -18.36
C PHE A 485 19.01 -29.22 -18.73
N THR A 486 19.94 -29.25 -17.77
CA THR A 486 21.37 -29.42 -18.04
C THR A 486 21.79 -30.84 -18.45
N GLN A 487 21.14 -31.87 -17.92
CA GLN A 487 21.42 -33.29 -18.19
C GLN A 487 20.10 -34.08 -18.17
N GLY A 488 19.21 -33.79 -19.13
CA GLY A 488 17.79 -34.16 -19.07
C GLY A 488 16.98 -33.10 -18.33
N THR A 489 15.76 -33.42 -17.90
CA THR A 489 14.91 -32.47 -17.15
C THR A 489 14.92 -32.77 -15.67
N ARG A 490 15.15 -31.72 -14.86
CA ARG A 490 15.01 -31.74 -13.41
C ARG A 490 13.93 -30.76 -12.98
N ILE A 491 12.87 -31.28 -12.38
CA ILE A 491 11.81 -30.50 -11.75
C ILE A 491 12.01 -30.59 -10.24
N SER A 492 12.18 -29.46 -9.55
CA SER A 492 12.26 -29.44 -8.09
C SER A 492 11.15 -28.54 -7.53
N VAL A 493 10.30 -29.10 -6.69
CA VAL A 493 9.20 -28.43 -6.01
C VAL A 493 9.48 -28.38 -4.52
N THR A 494 9.25 -27.21 -3.93
CA THR A 494 9.33 -26.96 -2.50
C THR A 494 7.99 -26.42 -2.03
N LEU A 495 7.37 -27.06 -1.04
CA LEU A 495 6.13 -26.60 -0.41
C LEU A 495 6.37 -26.33 1.08
N PRO A 496 5.81 -25.27 1.66
CA PRO A 496 5.86 -25.06 3.10
C PRO A 496 5.08 -26.18 3.81
N HIS A 497 5.68 -26.75 4.85
CA HIS A 497 5.06 -27.68 5.76
C HIS A 497 4.48 -26.88 6.93
N GLN A 498 3.15 -26.78 7.00
CA GLN A 498 2.52 -26.23 8.19
C GLN A 498 2.64 -27.28 9.31
N GLY A 499 3.69 -27.17 10.11
CA GLY A 499 3.71 -27.83 11.42
C GLY A 499 2.49 -27.37 12.22
N GLY A 500 1.81 -28.33 12.86
CA GLY A 500 0.72 -28.03 13.78
C GLY A 500 1.16 -27.16 14.96
#